data_AF-A0A7C4VAL8-F1
#
_entry.id   AF-A0A7C4VAL8-F1
#
_cell.length_a   1.000
_cell.length_b   1.000
_cell.length_c   1.000
_cell.angle_alpha   90.00
_cell.angle_beta   90.00
_cell.angle_gamma   90.00
#
_symmetry.space_group_name_H-M   'P 1'
#
loop_
_entity.id
_entity.type
_entity.pdbx_description
1 polymer ?
#
loop_
_entity_poly.entity_id
_entity_poly.type
_entity_poly.pdbx_seq_one_letter_code
_entity_poly.pdbx_strand_id
1 'polypeptide(L)' 'MKKIKIAINGFGRIGRIFFRQAFQNPNIEIVAIND' A
#
# COMPACT_ATOMS: atom_id res chain seq x y z
N MET A 1 7.96 -10.36 -13.48
CA MET A 1 8.43 -9.02 -13.09
C MET A 1 8.42 -8.91 -11.58
N LYS A 2 9.36 -8.16 -10.98
CA LYS A 2 9.42 -7.94 -9.52
C LYS A 2 8.33 -6.95 -9.11
N LYS A 3 7.56 -7.26 -8.05
CA LYS A 3 6.54 -6.33 -7.51
C LYS A 3 7.19 -5.10 -6.88
N ILE A 4 6.52 -3.96 -6.98
CA ILE A 4 6.90 -2.71 -6.32
C ILE A 4 6.50 -2.83 -4.85
N LYS A 5 7.49 -2.77 -3.96
CA LYS A 5 7.29 -2.87 -2.51
C LYS A 5 7.07 -1.48 -1.93
N ILE A 6 5.96 -1.29 -1.23
CA ILE A 6 5.56 0.01 -0.67
C ILE A 6 5.30 -0.14 0.83
N ALA A 7 5.81 0.80 1.62
CA ALA A 7 5.42 0.98 3.01
C ALA A 7 4.52 2.22 3.12
N ILE A 8 3.50 2.15 3.99
CA ILE A 8 2.61 3.29 4.27
C ILE A 8 2.97 3.83 5.65
N ASN A 9 3.34 5.11 5.75
CA ASN A 9 3.49 5.80 7.03
C ASN A 9 2.37 6.86 7.13
N GLY A 10 1.39 6.63 7.99
CA GLY A 10 0.13 7.37 7.98
C GLY A 10 -1.05 6.54 7.43
N PHE A 11 -1.68 5.71 8.24
CA PHE A 11 -2.89 4.91 7.95
C PHE A 11 -4.22 5.59 8.32
N GLY A 12 -4.23 6.92 8.31
CA GLY A 12 -5.44 7.74 8.29
C GLY A 12 -6.29 7.57 7.02
N ARG A 13 -7.14 8.56 6.74
CA ARG A 13 -8.12 8.52 5.63
C ARG A 13 -7.48 8.19 4.28
N ILE A 14 -6.36 8.86 3.96
CA ILE A 14 -5.67 8.68 2.67
C ILE A 14 -4.92 7.34 2.62
N GLY A 15 -4.23 6.94 3.69
CA GLY A 15 -3.54 5.65 3.76
C GLY A 15 -4.48 4.47 3.52
N ARG A 16 -5.69 4.51 4.09
CA ARG A 16 -6.72 3.48 3.86
C ARG A 16 -7.26 3.46 2.44
N ILE A 17 -7.52 4.63 1.84
CA ILE A 17 -7.98 4.73 0.45
C ILE A 17 -6.90 4.20 -0.50
N PHE A 18 -5.65 4.61 -0.30
CA PHE A 18 -4.53 4.13 -1.09
C PHE A 18 -4.36 2.61 -0.97
N PHE A 19 -4.37 2.07 0.26
CA PHE A 19 -4.26 0.63 0.48
C PHE A 19 -5.34 -0.15 -0.27
N ARG A 20 -6.60 0.33 -0.24
CA ARG A 20 -7.71 -0.32 -0.95
C ARG A 20 -7.46 -0.40 -2.46
N GLN A 21 -6.91 0.65 -3.06
CA GLN A 21 -6.58 0.67 -4.50
C GLN A 21 -5.34 -0.16 -4.80
N ALA A 22 -4.30 -0.04 -3.98
CA ALA A 22 -3.05 -0.78 -4.12
C ALA A 22 -3.25 -2.30 -3.97
N PHE A 23 -4.17 -2.74 -3.12
CA PHE A 23 -4.47 -4.16 -2.90
C PHE A 23 -5.01 -4.87 -4.15
N GLN A 24 -5.65 -4.12 -5.06
CA GLN A 24 -6.16 -4.65 -6.33
C GLN A 24 -5.12 -4.59 -7.46
N ASN A 25 -3.96 -3.96 -7.23
CA ASN A 25 -2.93 -3.80 -8.24
C ASN A 25 -1.90 -4.96 -8.13
N PRO A 26 -1.84 -5.89 -9.12
CA PRO A 26 -0.95 -7.05 -9.04
C PRO A 26 0.54 -6.69 -9.06
N ASN A 27 0.89 -5.47 -9.47
CA ASN A 27 2.27 -4.98 -9.50
C ASN A 27 2.74 -4.39 -8.18
N ILE A 28 1.85 -4.19 -7.20
CA ILE A 28 2.16 -3.58 -5.91
C ILE A 28 2.10 -4.64 -4.80
N GLU A 29 3.02 -4.51 -3.84
CA GLU A 29 3.05 -5.27 -2.61
C GLU A 29 3.20 -4.29 -1.44
N ILE A 30 2.18 -4.18 -0.59
CA ILE A 30 2.29 -3.39 0.64
C ILE A 30 3.03 -4.25 1.67
N VAL A 31 4.23 -3.83 2.06
CA VAL A 31 5.12 -4.61 2.92
C VAL A 31 5.09 -4.18 4.38
N ALA A 32 4.66 -2.96 4.66
CA ALA A 32 4.55 -2.42 6.01
C ALA A 32 3.54 -1.29 6.06
N ILE A 33 2.91 -1.13 7.22
CA ILE A 33 2.08 0.01 7.58
C ILE A 33 2.55 0.48 8.96
N ASN A 34 2.82 1.78 9.08
CA ASN A 34 3.13 2.47 10.33
C ASN A 34 2.14 3.63 10.48
N ASP A 35 1.42 3.71 11.59
CA ASP A 35 0.53 4.82 11.95
C ASP A 35 0.34 4.86 13.46
#